data_AF-A0AAE6RML4-F1
#
_entry.id   AF-A0AAE6RML4-F1
#
_cell.length_a   1.000
_cell.length_b   1.000
_cell.length_c   1.000
_cell.angle_alpha   90.00
_cell.angle_beta   90.00
_cell.angle_gamma   90.00
#
_symmetry.space_group_name_H-M   'P 1'
#
loop_
_entity.id
_entity.type
_entity.pdbx_description
1 polymer ?
#
loop_
_entity_poly.entity_id
_entity_poly.type
_entity_poly.pdbx_seq_one_letter_code
_entity_poly.pdbx_strand_id
1 'polypeptide(L)'
;MVYLVLAIAGLLGTWSWNARAVLEGAEFVGGLAAGGPWVSSITTDLLIVAISAVGFMVVEGRRVGMRRVWILVLLAPLVALAFAFPLFLALRERHLALTDR
;
A
#
# COMPACT_ATOMS: atom_id res chain seq x y z
N MET A 1 10.24 -0.78 13.65
CA MET A 1 11.31 -1.40 12.84
C MET A 1 10.81 -1.89 11.49
N VAL A 2 9.77 -2.75 11.40
CA VAL A 2 9.23 -3.22 10.10
C VAL A 2 8.84 -2.07 9.16
N TYR A 3 8.07 -1.07 9.63
CA TYR A 3 7.71 0.09 8.79
C TYR A 3 8.91 0.92 8.34
N LEU A 4 9.99 0.98 9.14
CA LEU A 4 11.21 1.68 8.75
C LEU A 4 11.94 0.92 7.63
N VAL A 5 11.99 -0.41 7.72
CA VAL A 5 12.53 -1.26 6.65
C VAL A 5 11.71 -1.10 5.37
N LEU A 6 10.38 -1.11 5.47
CA LEU A 6 9.50 -0.88 4.32
C LEU A 6 9.67 0.52 3.72
N ALA A 7 9.86 1.55 4.56
CA ALA A 7 10.12 2.91 4.08
C ALA A 7 11.45 3.02 3.33
N ILE A 8 12.53 2.41 3.87
CA ILE A 8 13.84 2.37 3.20
C ILE A 8 13.75 1.57 1.90
N ALA A 9 13.09 0.41 1.92
CA ALA A 9 12.87 -0.39 0.71
C ALA A 9 12.06 0.37 -0.35
N GLY A 10 11.06 1.14 0.07
CA GLY A 10 10.25 2.01 -0.78
C GLY A 10 11.12 3.03 -1.49
N LEU A 11 11.86 3.80 -0.69
CA LEU A 11 12.77 4.82 -1.19
C LEU A 11 13.80 4.25 -2.17
N LEU A 12 14.50 3.18 -1.79
CA LEU A 12 15.54 2.58 -2.64
C LEU A 12 14.94 1.98 -3.92
N GLY A 13 13.79 1.30 -3.79
CA GLY A 13 13.10 0.67 -4.90
C GLY A 13 12.65 1.68 -5.95
N THR A 14 11.85 2.67 -5.57
CA THR A 14 11.31 3.64 -6.54
C THR A 14 12.36 4.61 -7.05
N TRP A 15 13.32 5.01 -6.21
CA TRP A 15 14.40 5.87 -6.67
C TRP A 15 15.30 5.19 -7.69
N SER A 16 15.52 3.88 -7.59
CA SER A 16 16.28 3.13 -8.60
C SER A 16 15.62 3.18 -9.99
N TRP A 17 14.29 3.04 -10.04
CA TRP A 17 13.51 3.14 -11.27
C TRP A 17 13.47 4.57 -11.81
N ASN A 18 13.30 5.57 -10.94
CA ASN A 18 13.29 6.97 -11.34
C ASN A 18 14.64 7.40 -11.91
N ALA A 19 15.74 7.01 -11.28
CA ALA A 19 17.08 7.28 -11.79
C ALA A 19 17.29 6.65 -13.17
N ARG A 20 16.86 5.39 -13.34
CA ARG A 20 16.91 4.70 -14.63
C ARG A 20 16.08 5.41 -15.70
N ALA A 21 14.87 5.85 -15.36
CA ALA A 21 13.99 6.58 -16.28
C ALA A 21 14.63 7.88 -16.80
N VAL A 22 15.29 8.63 -15.90
CA VAL A 22 15.99 9.86 -16.25
C VAL A 22 17.20 9.57 -17.14
N LEU A 23 18.00 8.57 -16.80
CA LEU A 23 19.19 8.18 -17.58
C LEU A 23 18.83 7.67 -18.98
N GLU A 24 17.70 6.99 -19.13
CA GLU A 24 17.21 6.47 -20.41
C GLU A 24 16.43 7.53 -21.22
N GLY A 25 16.22 8.74 -20.69
CA GLY A 25 15.43 9.78 -21.36
C GLY A 25 13.97 9.36 -21.57
N ALA A 26 13.42 8.56 -20.65
CA ALA A 26 12.08 8.00 -20.80
C ALA A 26 11.01 9.10 -20.63
N GLU A 27 10.22 9.32 -21.69
CA GLU A 27 9.05 10.20 -21.64
C GLU A 27 8.04 9.69 -20.60
N PHE A 28 7.56 10.58 -19.74
CA PHE A 28 6.68 10.20 -18.63
C PHE A 28 5.33 9.65 -19.11
N VAL A 29 4.57 10.46 -19.86
CA VAL A 29 3.22 10.09 -20.32
C VAL A 29 3.27 8.89 -21.28
N GLY A 30 4.20 8.90 -22.23
CA GLY A 30 4.38 7.80 -23.17
C GLY A 30 4.85 6.51 -22.49
N GLY A 31 5.79 6.62 -21.54
CA GLY A 31 6.33 5.49 -20.79
C GLY A 31 5.32 4.86 -19.83
N LEU A 32 4.33 5.61 -19.35
CA LEU A 32 3.23 5.04 -18.58
C LEU A 32 2.30 4.15 -19.43
N ALA A 33 2.11 4.50 -20.70
CA ALA A 33 1.27 3.72 -21.62
C ALA A 33 2.02 2.54 -22.27
N ALA A 34 3.31 2.72 -22.59
CA ALA A 34 4.15 1.74 -23.27
C ALA A 34 4.81 0.73 -22.30
N GLY A 35 4.76 0.99 -20.99
CA GLY A 35 5.59 0.29 -20.02
C GLY A 35 7.00 0.88 -19.93
N GLY A 36 7.75 0.45 -18.91
CA GLY A 36 9.12 0.94 -18.67
C GLY A 36 9.34 1.38 -17.23
N PRO A 37 10.45 2.10 -16.96
CA PRO A 37 10.87 2.45 -15.61
C PRO A 37 9.81 3.21 -14.80
N TRP A 38 9.01 4.07 -15.44
CA TRP A 38 7.93 4.80 -14.77
C TRP A 38 6.84 3.87 -14.22
N VAL A 39 6.44 2.85 -14.99
CA VAL A 39 5.45 1.85 -14.55
C VAL A 39 6.04 0.98 -13.43
N SER A 40 7.31 0.59 -13.55
CA SER A 40 8.00 -0.19 -12.51
C SER A 40 8.17 0.59 -11.20
N SER A 41 8.41 1.90 -11.28
CA SER A 41 8.47 2.79 -10.12
C SER A 41 7.13 2.82 -9.39
N ILE A 42 6.03 3.12 -10.09
CA ILE A 42 4.67 3.13 -9.51
C ILE A 42 4.29 1.78 -8.94
N THR A 43 4.61 0.70 -9.65
CA THR A 43 4.31 -0.67 -9.19
C THR A 43 5.05 -0.98 -7.89
N THR A 44 6.33 -0.60 -7.79
CA THR A 44 7.14 -0.81 -6.59
C THR A 44 6.60 -0.01 -5.41
N ASP A 45 6.21 1.26 -5.63
CA ASP A 45 5.55 2.10 -4.63
C ASP A 45 4.25 1.45 -4.13
N LEU A 46 3.37 1.05 -5.05
CA LEU A 46 2.08 0.45 -4.71
C LEU A 46 2.22 -0.87 -3.96
N LEU A 47 3.21 -1.70 -4.32
CA LEU A 47 3.48 -2.95 -3.60
C LEU A 47 3.91 -2.70 -2.16
N ILE A 48 4.78 -1.72 -1.93
CA ILE A 48 5.30 -1.41 -0.59
C ILE A 48 4.22 -0.76 0.27
N VAL A 49 3.39 0.11 -0.31
CA VAL A 49 2.19 0.66 0.34
C VAL A 49 1.20 -0.46 0.65
N ALA A 50 0.97 -1.41 -0.26
CA ALA A 50 0.06 -2.54 -0.04
C ALA A 50 0.50 -3.43 1.12
N ILE A 51 1.78 -3.80 1.17
CA ILE A 51 2.34 -4.61 2.26
C ILE A 51 2.22 -3.86 3.59
N SER A 52 2.55 -2.57 3.60
CA SER A 52 2.45 -1.72 4.80
C SER A 52 1.01 -1.61 5.30
N ALA A 53 0.06 -1.36 4.39
CA ALA A 53 -1.36 -1.25 4.70
C ALA A 53 -1.95 -2.56 5.22
N VAL A 54 -1.67 -3.69 4.56
CA VAL A 54 -2.12 -5.01 5.02
C VAL A 54 -1.54 -5.35 6.39
N GLY A 55 -0.24 -5.10 6.60
CA GLY A 55 0.41 -5.27 7.91
C GLY A 55 -0.27 -4.43 8.99
N PHE A 56 -0.54 -3.17 8.70
CA PHE A 56 -1.27 -2.27 9.60
C PHE A 56 -2.69 -2.78 9.90
N MET A 57 -3.45 -3.17 8.88
CA MET A 57 -4.80 -3.72 9.04
C MET A 57 -4.81 -4.88 10.03
N VAL A 58 -3.90 -5.85 9.87
CA VAL A 58 -3.80 -7.03 10.74
C VAL A 58 -3.42 -6.65 12.17
N VAL A 59 -2.37 -5.83 12.34
CA VAL A 59 -1.85 -5.47 13.68
C VAL A 59 -2.86 -4.62 14.43
N GLU A 60 -3.35 -3.55 13.80
CA GLU A 60 -4.29 -2.63 14.43
C GLU A 60 -5.64 -3.31 14.68
N GLY A 61 -6.13 -4.07 13.70
CA GLY A 61 -7.36 -4.83 13.85
C GLY A 61 -7.32 -5.81 15.02
N ARG A 62 -6.19 -6.48 15.26
CA ARG A 62 -5.98 -7.31 16.46
C ARG A 62 -5.91 -6.48 17.73
N ARG A 63 -5.17 -5.37 17.70
CA ARG A 63 -5.01 -4.46 18.85
C ARG A 63 -6.34 -3.92 19.36
N VAL A 64 -7.25 -3.56 18.46
CA VAL A 64 -8.57 -3.01 18.81
C VAL A 64 -9.65 -4.09 18.98
N GLY A 65 -9.34 -5.38 18.80
CA GLY A 65 -10.31 -6.48 19.03
C GLY A 65 -11.25 -6.79 17.86
N MET A 66 -10.98 -6.29 16.65
CA MET A 66 -11.80 -6.57 15.47
C MET A 66 -11.61 -8.01 14.96
N ARG A 67 -12.67 -8.82 14.98
CA ARG A 67 -12.61 -10.26 14.62
C ARG A 67 -12.51 -10.57 13.11
N ARG A 68 -12.99 -9.67 12.23
CA ARG A 68 -13.21 -9.97 10.79
C ARG A 68 -12.26 -9.24 9.84
N VAL A 69 -11.12 -8.78 10.35
CA VAL A 69 -10.12 -8.01 9.58
C VAL A 69 -9.56 -8.81 8.41
N TRP A 70 -9.44 -10.13 8.55
CA TRP A 70 -8.95 -11.03 7.50
C TRP A 70 -9.77 -10.94 6.21
N ILE A 71 -11.09 -10.68 6.29
CA ILE A 71 -11.94 -10.50 5.11
C ILE A 71 -11.46 -9.29 4.31
N LEU A 72 -11.14 -8.18 4.99
CA LEU A 72 -10.67 -6.94 4.36
C LEU A 72 -9.27 -7.12 3.77
N VAL A 73 -8.41 -7.92 4.42
CA VAL A 73 -7.10 -8.28 3.89
C VAL A 73 -7.22 -9.08 2.60
N LEU A 74 -8.15 -10.04 2.53
CA LEU A 74 -8.43 -10.78 1.28
C LEU A 74 -9.08 -9.90 0.21
N LEU A 75 -9.87 -8.90 0.63
CA LEU A 75 -10.52 -7.97 -0.29
C LEU A 75 -9.52 -7.05 -1.01
N ALA A 76 -8.38 -6.74 -0.39
CA ALA A 76 -7.37 -5.84 -0.95
C ALA A 76 -6.81 -6.32 -2.31
N PRO A 77 -6.33 -7.57 -2.47
CA PRO A 77 -5.92 -8.08 -3.77
C PRO A 77 -7.08 -8.47 -4.70
N LEU A 78 -8.27 -8.77 -4.16
CA LEU A 78 -9.43 -9.20 -4.96
C LEU A 78 -10.19 -8.05 -5.61
N VAL A 79 -10.23 -6.89 -4.96
CA VAL A 79 -11.00 -5.72 -5.43
C VAL A 79 -10.05 -4.58 -5.76
N ALA A 80 -9.44 -4.00 -4.73
CA ALA A 80 -8.39 -2.99 -4.84
C ALA A 80 -7.97 -2.58 -3.44
N LEU A 81 -6.68 -2.29 -3.25
CA LEU A 81 -6.20 -1.68 -2.01
C LEU A 81 -6.89 -0.34 -1.74
N ALA A 82 -7.11 0.45 -2.79
CA ALA A 82 -7.78 1.76 -2.74
C ALA A 82 -9.23 1.67 -2.25
N PHE A 83 -9.85 0.49 -2.24
CA PHE A 83 -11.18 0.26 -1.68
C PHE A 83 -11.09 -0.41 -0.30
N ALA A 84 -10.35 -1.52 -0.21
CA ALA A 84 -10.30 -2.34 1.00
C ALA A 84 -9.68 -1.60 2.20
N PHE A 85 -8.66 -0.78 1.96
CA PHE A 85 -7.98 -0.03 3.02
C PHE A 85 -8.86 1.10 3.59
N PRO A 86 -9.48 1.98 2.80
CA PRO A 86 -10.46 2.95 3.34
C PRO A 86 -11.66 2.29 4.03
N LEU A 87 -12.17 1.17 3.49
CA LEU A 87 -13.25 0.42 4.14
C LEU A 87 -12.82 -0.10 5.52
N PHE A 88 -11.58 -0.59 5.66
CA PHE A 88 -11.03 -0.96 6.95
C PHE A 88 -11.00 0.21 7.94
N LEU A 89 -10.52 1.37 7.50
CA LEU A 89 -10.46 2.56 8.36
C LEU A 89 -11.86 2.96 8.87
N ALA A 90 -12.86 2.99 7.98
CA ALA A 90 -14.24 3.31 8.35
C ALA A 90 -14.83 2.30 9.36
N LEU A 91 -14.58 0.99 9.17
CA LEU A 91 -15.06 -0.03 10.10
C LEU A 91 -14.32 0.01 11.45
N ARG A 92 -13.03 0.35 11.44
CA ARG A 92 -12.23 0.55 12.65
C ARG A 92 -12.76 1.72 13.46
N GLU A 93 -12.99 2.86 12.85
CA GLU A 93 -13.55 4.05 13.52
C GLU A 93 -14.89 3.72 14.20
N ARG A 94 -15.78 3.03 13.48
CA ARG A 94 -17.06 2.56 14.06
C ARG A 94 -16.87 1.60 15.23
N HIS A 95 -15.89 0.71 15.16
CA HIS A 95 -15.64 -0.27 16.22
C HIS A 95 -15.15 0.40 17.51
N LEU A 96 -14.21 1.35 17.39
CA LEU A 96 -13.71 2.12 18.52
C LEU A 96 -14.83 2.94 19.17
N ALA A 97 -15.64 3.63 18.36
CA ALA A 97 -16.76 4.43 18.87
C ALA A 97 -17.85 3.63 19.62
N LEU A 98 -17.94 2.32 19.39
CA LEU A 98 -18.86 1.42 20.10
C LEU A 98 -18.24 0.79 21.34
N THR A 99 -16.91 0.73 21.42
CA THR A 99 -16.17 0.09 22.51
C THR A 99 -15.75 1.10 23.59
N ASP A 100 -15.60 2.37 23.22
CA ASP A 100 -15.28 3.48 24.13
C ASP A 100 -16.51 4.07 24.87
N ARG A 101 -17.69 3.45 24.72
CA ARG A 101 -18.94 3.80 25.43
C ARG A 101 -19.21 2.83 26.57
#